data_AF-A0A935VSU1-F1
#
_entry.id   AF-A0A935VSU1-F1
#
_cell.length_a   1.000
_cell.length_b   1.000
_cell.length_c   1.000
_cell.angle_alpha   90.00
_cell.angle_beta   90.00
_cell.angle_gamma   90.00
#
_symmetry.space_group_name_H-M   'P 1'
#
loop_
_entity.id
_entity.type
_entity.pdbx_description
1 polymer ?
#
loop_
_entity_poly.entity_id
_entity_poly.type
_entity_poly.pdbx_seq_one_letter_code
_entity_poly.pdbx_strand_id
1 'polypeptide(L)'
;METLRHHLDLYHEGALQGMIKKIAERFSLGMQPITQDMALFIEALESEKLRLYDEKQNRHSTKKEKKILSPEEQSEAVQQLSNPDLLQWLYETLPQTGIVGEQKNAMMVLTAMVSCQLHTPISVMCLSQSGAGKSYTVHKCAACIPKEWQRKGTSFTEQSFYHFLEDELSHTVFIIEDTTGLKGVEYVTRELMSGEEVVKFMPEKDSRSGKINTVPITVKGPISFIGTTTKDKQYEDNSNRMIEIYLDGSAQQDAGIAEYQKK
;
A
#
# COMPACT_ATOMS: atom_id res chain seq x y z
N MET A 1 -5.22 46.89 16.39
CA MET A 1 -5.24 45.77 17.35
C MET A 1 -3.84 45.19 17.44
N GLU A 2 -3.15 45.38 18.56
CA GLU A 2 -1.80 44.83 18.74
C GLU A 2 -1.86 43.33 19.06
N THR A 3 -1.20 42.52 18.24
CA THR A 3 -1.13 41.05 18.41
C THR A 3 -0.17 40.67 19.53
N LEU A 4 -0.64 39.89 20.52
CA LEU A 4 0.21 39.25 21.52
C LEU A 4 0.91 38.03 20.88
N ARG A 5 2.24 38.07 20.73
CA ARG A 5 3.03 36.92 20.26
C ARG A 5 3.67 36.22 21.45
N HIS A 6 3.29 34.96 21.67
CA HIS A 6 3.84 34.13 22.74
C HIS A 6 4.05 32.72 22.19
N HIS A 7 5.16 32.08 22.57
CA HIS A 7 5.32 30.64 22.36
C HIS A 7 4.44 29.93 23.40
N LEU A 8 3.32 29.36 22.97
CA LEU A 8 2.34 28.74 23.86
C LEU A 8 2.47 27.22 23.76
N ASP A 9 3.01 26.62 24.81
CA ASP A 9 2.87 25.18 25.07
C ASP A 9 1.77 25.01 26.11
N LEU A 10 0.61 24.53 25.67
CA LEU A 10 -0.58 24.34 26.50
C LEU A 10 -0.41 23.23 27.55
N TYR A 11 0.58 22.33 27.36
CA TYR A 11 0.85 21.22 28.26
C TYR A 11 1.97 21.56 29.27
N HIS A 12 2.58 22.74 29.17
CA HIS A 12 3.58 23.21 30.10
C HIS A 12 2.98 24.26 31.05
N GLU A 13 2.71 23.85 32.30
CA GLU A 13 2.00 24.66 33.30
C GLU A 13 2.58 26.07 33.48
N GLY A 14 3.91 26.19 33.57
CA GLY A 14 4.57 27.49 33.73
C GLY A 14 4.41 28.43 32.52
N ALA A 15 4.27 27.88 31.31
CA ALA A 15 4.07 28.68 30.09
C ALA A 15 2.63 29.16 30.01
N LEU A 16 1.68 28.30 30.39
CA LEU A 16 0.26 28.60 30.46
C LEU A 16 -0.03 29.68 31.52
N GLN A 17 0.50 29.54 32.74
CA GLN A 17 0.38 30.56 33.79
C GLN A 17 0.99 31.91 33.37
N GLY A 18 2.16 31.88 32.71
CA GLY A 18 2.80 33.07 32.15
C GLY A 18 1.94 33.78 31.10
N MET A 19 1.23 33.03 30.26
CA MET A 19 0.29 33.58 29.28
C MET A 19 -0.97 34.13 29.95
N ILE A 20 -1.57 33.40 30.89
CA ILE A 20 -2.75 33.85 31.65
C ILE A 20 -2.45 35.18 32.34
N LYS A 21 -1.28 35.29 32.99
CA LYS A 21 -0.84 36.53 33.64
C LYS A 21 -0.70 37.68 32.65
N LYS A 22 -0.04 37.46 31.51
CA LYS A 22 0.11 38.49 30.46
C LYS A 22 -1.23 38.95 29.88
N ILE A 23 -2.20 38.05 29.72
CA ILE A 23 -3.56 38.38 29.27
C ILE A 23 -4.29 39.17 30.35
N ALA A 24 -4.24 38.72 31.60
CA ALA A 24 -4.87 39.40 32.73
C ALA A 24 -4.37 40.84 32.89
N GLU A 25 -3.04 41.04 32.85
CA GLU A 25 -2.40 42.34 32.93
C GLU A 25 -2.76 43.24 31.74
N ARG A 26 -2.71 42.70 30.52
CA ARG A 26 -2.94 43.48 29.30
C ARG A 26 -4.38 43.93 29.13
N PHE A 27 -5.34 43.10 29.52
CA PHE A 27 -6.77 43.38 29.36
C PHE A 27 -7.44 43.85 30.65
N SER A 28 -6.66 44.02 31.74
CA SER A 28 -7.18 44.40 33.07
C SER A 28 -8.30 43.47 33.55
N LEU A 29 -8.14 42.16 33.29
CA LEU A 29 -9.08 41.12 33.65
C LEU A 29 -8.59 40.32 34.86
N GLY A 30 -9.51 39.70 35.59
CA GLY A 30 -9.16 38.71 36.61
C GLY A 30 -8.55 37.46 35.99
N MET A 31 -7.61 36.82 36.69
CA MET A 31 -6.98 35.57 36.21
C MET A 31 -7.94 34.38 36.15
N GLN A 32 -8.95 34.34 37.04
CA GLN A 32 -9.87 33.20 37.14
C GLN A 32 -10.69 32.94 35.85
N PRO A 33 -11.38 33.93 35.26
CA PRO A 33 -12.08 33.75 34.00
C PRO A 33 -11.17 33.25 32.87
N ILE A 34 -9.96 33.83 32.75
CA ILE A 34 -8.99 33.43 31.72
C ILE A 34 -8.53 31.98 31.93
N THR A 35 -8.36 31.56 33.19
CA THR A 35 -7.97 30.18 33.51
C THR A 35 -9.07 29.19 33.10
N GLN A 36 -10.34 29.53 33.35
CA GLN A 36 -11.49 28.71 32.92
C GLN A 36 -11.59 28.63 31.40
N ASP A 37 -11.44 29.77 30.71
CA ASP A 37 -11.47 29.80 29.24
C ASP A 37 -10.32 28.99 28.62
N MET A 38 -9.11 29.06 29.21
CA MET A 38 -7.97 28.26 28.77
C MET A 38 -8.20 26.77 29.00
N ALA A 39 -8.83 26.36 30.11
CA ALA A 39 -9.18 24.96 30.36
C ALA A 39 -10.17 24.43 29.30
N LEU A 40 -11.25 25.19 29.02
CA LEU A 40 -12.22 24.83 27.98
C LEU A 40 -11.56 24.75 26.59
N PHE A 41 -10.62 25.64 26.29
CA PHE A 41 -9.87 25.60 25.03
C PHE A 41 -8.99 24.36 24.92
N ILE A 42 -8.32 23.95 26.00
CA ILE A 42 -7.50 22.73 26.05
C ILE A 42 -8.39 21.50 25.82
N GLU A 43 -9.52 21.39 26.51
CA GLU A 43 -10.47 20.27 26.33
C GLU A 43 -11.01 20.18 24.90
N ALA A 44 -11.32 21.32 24.29
CA ALA A 44 -11.77 21.37 22.89
C ALA A 44 -10.67 20.92 21.92
N LEU A 45 -9.42 21.34 22.15
CA LEU A 45 -8.27 20.91 21.34
C LEU A 45 -7.96 19.42 21.51
N GLU A 46 -8.05 18.88 22.73
CA GLU A 46 -7.85 17.46 22.99
C GLU A 46 -8.92 16.62 22.31
N SER A 47 -10.19 17.06 22.38
CA SER A 47 -11.31 16.42 21.71
C SER A 47 -11.14 16.41 20.19
N GLU A 48 -10.72 17.53 19.59
CA GLU A 48 -10.45 17.63 18.16
C GLU A 48 -9.24 16.78 17.75
N LYS A 49 -8.19 16.75 18.57
CA LYS A 49 -7.01 15.91 18.33
C LYS A 49 -7.39 14.43 18.34
N LEU A 50 -8.23 14.00 19.29
CA LEU A 50 -8.76 12.63 19.35
C LEU A 50 -9.60 12.32 18.10
N ARG A 51 -10.50 13.21 17.71
CA ARG A 51 -11.29 13.10 16.46
C ARG A 51 -10.38 12.95 15.24
N LEU A 52 -9.30 13.73 15.14
CA LEU A 52 -8.33 13.64 14.04
C LEU A 52 -7.51 12.35 14.08
N TYR A 53 -7.19 11.79 15.26
CA TYR A 53 -6.56 10.48 15.37
C TYR A 53 -7.51 9.37 14.92
N ASP A 54 -8.75 9.40 15.37
CA ASP A 54 -9.79 8.45 14.97
C ASP A 54 -10.08 8.56 13.47
N GLU A 55 -10.11 9.77 12.92
CA GLU A 55 -10.23 9.99 11.47
C GLU A 55 -9.00 9.52 10.70
N LYS A 56 -7.78 9.64 11.23
CA LYS A 56 -6.58 9.13 10.56
C LYS A 56 -6.56 7.61 10.54
N GLN A 57 -6.89 6.97 11.67
CA GLN A 57 -7.07 5.53 11.70
C GLN A 57 -8.22 5.07 10.78
N ASN A 58 -9.33 5.82 10.74
CA ASN A 58 -10.44 5.53 9.83
C ASN A 58 -10.17 5.89 8.36
N ARG A 59 -9.27 6.82 8.06
CA ARG A 59 -8.83 7.11 6.68
C ARG A 59 -8.01 5.96 6.11
N HIS A 60 -7.22 5.27 6.94
CA HIS A 60 -6.58 4.01 6.55
C HIS A 60 -7.59 2.86 6.44
N SER A 61 -8.72 2.93 7.16
CA SER A 61 -9.83 1.97 7.04
C SER A 61 -10.89 2.36 6.00
N THR A 62 -10.69 3.42 5.19
CA THR A 62 -11.57 3.70 4.06
C THR A 62 -11.45 2.54 3.08
N LYS A 63 -12.33 1.55 3.26
CA LYS A 63 -12.63 0.49 2.31
C LYS A 63 -12.82 1.20 0.98
N LYS A 64 -11.79 1.19 0.15
CA LYS A 64 -11.86 1.68 -1.24
C LYS A 64 -13.17 1.17 -1.79
N GLU A 65 -14.01 2.08 -2.28
CA GLU A 65 -15.37 1.75 -2.75
C GLU A 65 -15.28 0.56 -3.71
N LYS A 66 -15.70 -0.61 -3.22
CA LYS A 66 -15.73 -1.82 -4.03
C LYS A 66 -16.79 -1.59 -5.10
N LYS A 67 -16.43 -1.75 -6.37
CA LYS A 67 -17.44 -1.70 -7.43
C LYS A 67 -18.46 -2.81 -7.17
N ILE A 68 -19.70 -2.43 -6.88
CA ILE A 68 -20.81 -3.37 -6.77
C ILE A 68 -21.33 -3.60 -8.18
N LEU A 69 -21.16 -4.82 -8.69
CA LEU A 69 -21.68 -5.22 -10.00
C LEU A 69 -23.20 -5.41 -9.94
N SER A 70 -23.92 -5.03 -10.99
CA SER A 70 -25.35 -5.33 -11.14
C SER A 70 -25.57 -6.85 -11.28
N PRO A 71 -26.78 -7.38 -11.02
CA PRO A 71 -27.08 -8.79 -11.25
C PRO A 71 -26.81 -9.25 -12.68
N GLU A 72 -27.05 -8.37 -13.66
CA GLU A 72 -26.78 -8.62 -15.08
C GLU A 72 -25.27 -8.68 -15.35
N GLU A 73 -24.50 -7.70 -14.88
CA GLU A 73 -23.02 -7.69 -14.99
C GLU A 73 -22.41 -8.94 -14.33
N GLN A 74 -22.95 -9.37 -13.18
CA GLN A 74 -22.50 -10.60 -12.51
C GLN A 74 -22.79 -11.84 -13.33
N SER A 75 -24.00 -11.95 -13.90
CA SER A 75 -24.38 -13.10 -14.73
C SER A 75 -23.51 -13.20 -15.98
N GLU A 76 -23.25 -12.08 -16.66
CA GLU A 76 -22.38 -12.02 -17.83
C GLU A 76 -20.94 -12.43 -17.47
N ALA A 77 -20.40 -11.88 -16.38
CA ALA A 77 -19.07 -12.22 -15.89
C ALA A 77 -18.95 -13.71 -15.54
N VAL A 78 -19.92 -14.28 -14.82
CA VAL A 78 -19.92 -15.70 -14.46
C VAL A 78 -20.02 -16.59 -15.70
N GLN A 79 -20.87 -16.25 -16.66
CA GLN A 79 -20.98 -16.99 -17.91
C GLN A 79 -19.65 -17.01 -18.67
N GLN A 80 -18.98 -15.87 -18.76
CA GLN A 80 -17.69 -15.76 -19.44
C GLN A 80 -16.57 -16.49 -18.69
N LEU A 81 -16.50 -16.35 -17.36
CA LEU A 81 -15.49 -17.01 -16.52
C LEU A 81 -15.69 -18.53 -16.42
N SER A 82 -16.89 -19.03 -16.71
CA SER A 82 -17.19 -20.47 -16.73
C SER A 82 -16.89 -21.13 -18.08
N ASN A 83 -16.42 -20.37 -19.08
CA ASN A 83 -16.10 -20.91 -20.40
C ASN A 83 -14.90 -21.88 -20.32
N PRO A 84 -15.00 -23.13 -20.83
CA PRO A 84 -13.88 -24.07 -20.90
C PRO A 84 -12.65 -23.51 -21.64
N ASP A 85 -12.87 -22.64 -22.63
CA ASP A 85 -11.83 -22.02 -23.44
C ASP A 85 -11.33 -20.67 -22.87
N LEU A 86 -11.60 -20.39 -21.58
CA LEU A 86 -11.24 -19.11 -20.93
C LEU A 86 -9.76 -18.74 -21.11
N LEU A 87 -8.86 -19.71 -20.99
CA LEU A 87 -7.42 -19.47 -21.14
C LEU A 87 -7.05 -19.10 -22.58
N GLN A 88 -7.69 -19.73 -23.56
CA GLN A 88 -7.48 -19.41 -24.98
C GLN A 88 -8.03 -18.02 -25.30
N TRP A 89 -9.24 -17.72 -24.82
CA TRP A 89 -9.83 -16.39 -24.94
C TRP A 89 -8.93 -15.31 -24.32
N LEU A 90 -8.35 -15.57 -23.13
CA LEU A 90 -7.43 -14.65 -22.48
C LEU A 90 -6.13 -14.47 -23.29
N TYR A 91 -5.58 -15.56 -23.84
CA TYR A 91 -4.39 -15.53 -24.70
C TYR A 91 -4.60 -14.65 -25.95
N GLU A 92 -5.80 -14.70 -26.53
CA GLU A 92 -6.17 -13.93 -27.73
C GLU A 92 -6.54 -12.47 -27.43
N THR A 93 -7.07 -12.17 -26.24
CA THR A 93 -7.51 -10.83 -25.85
C THR A 93 -6.42 -9.99 -25.18
N LEU A 94 -5.48 -10.60 -24.46
CA LEU A 94 -4.35 -9.88 -23.85
C LEU A 94 -3.56 -8.99 -24.83
N PRO A 95 -3.26 -9.41 -26.06
CA PRO A 95 -2.62 -8.56 -27.06
C PRO A 95 -3.34 -7.23 -27.31
N GLN A 96 -4.67 -7.21 -27.19
CA GLN A 96 -5.49 -6.02 -27.43
C GLN A 96 -5.23 -4.92 -26.38
N THR A 97 -4.62 -5.26 -25.25
CA THR A 97 -4.20 -4.28 -24.23
C THR A 97 -2.92 -3.52 -24.63
N GLY A 98 -2.26 -3.92 -25.72
CA GLY A 98 -1.00 -3.38 -26.21
C GLY A 98 0.23 -4.23 -25.87
N ILE A 99 0.03 -5.45 -25.36
CA ILE A 99 1.12 -6.41 -25.12
C ILE A 99 1.47 -7.07 -26.46
N VAL A 100 2.73 -6.92 -26.90
CA VAL A 100 3.23 -7.48 -28.16
C VAL A 100 4.23 -8.58 -27.83
N GLY A 101 4.09 -9.78 -28.42
CA GLY A 101 5.05 -10.90 -28.29
C GLY A 101 5.19 -11.54 -26.89
N GLU A 102 4.60 -10.93 -25.86
CA GLU A 102 4.75 -11.32 -24.45
C GLU A 102 3.49 -11.98 -23.87
N GLN A 103 2.61 -12.54 -24.70
CA GLN A 103 1.30 -13.06 -24.29
C GLN A 103 1.42 -14.12 -23.20
N LYS A 104 2.36 -15.06 -23.36
CA LYS A 104 2.59 -16.14 -22.41
C LYS A 104 3.03 -15.61 -21.05
N ASN A 105 3.97 -14.66 -21.03
CA ASN A 105 4.46 -14.04 -19.80
C ASN A 105 3.35 -13.19 -19.15
N ALA A 106 2.57 -12.45 -19.93
CA ALA A 106 1.42 -11.70 -19.45
C ALA A 106 0.35 -12.60 -18.80
N MET A 107 0.07 -13.77 -19.38
CA MET A 107 -0.83 -14.74 -18.75
C MET A 107 -0.31 -15.26 -17.42
N MET A 108 0.99 -15.57 -17.31
CA MET A 108 1.59 -16.01 -16.05
C MET A 108 1.47 -14.93 -14.98
N VAL A 109 1.79 -13.67 -15.34
CA VAL A 109 1.68 -12.52 -14.43
C VAL A 109 0.23 -12.31 -14.00
N LEU A 110 -0.73 -12.29 -14.94
CA LEU A 110 -2.13 -12.08 -14.62
C LEU A 110 -2.70 -13.20 -13.74
N THR A 111 -2.34 -14.46 -14.03
CA THR A 111 -2.74 -15.62 -13.22
C THR A 111 -2.19 -15.51 -11.80
N ALA A 112 -0.93 -15.11 -11.65
CA ALA A 112 -0.33 -14.85 -10.34
C ALA A 112 -1.08 -13.73 -9.60
N MET A 113 -1.37 -12.62 -10.26
CA MET A 113 -2.15 -11.53 -9.65
C MET A 113 -3.54 -12.00 -9.16
N VAL A 114 -4.28 -12.75 -9.97
CA VAL A 114 -5.62 -13.24 -9.57
C VAL A 114 -5.53 -14.28 -8.45
N SER A 115 -4.44 -15.05 -8.39
CA SER A 115 -4.23 -16.07 -7.35
C SER A 115 -4.16 -15.49 -5.93
N CYS A 116 -4.04 -14.17 -5.75
CA CYS A 116 -4.16 -13.53 -4.43
C CYS A 116 -5.48 -13.85 -3.71
N GLN A 117 -6.53 -14.21 -4.46
CA GLN A 117 -7.82 -14.62 -3.88
C GLN A 117 -7.85 -16.10 -3.45
N LEU A 118 -6.79 -16.87 -3.70
CA LEU A 118 -6.66 -18.26 -3.27
C LEU A 118 -5.96 -18.33 -1.90
N HIS A 119 -6.04 -19.50 -1.25
CA HIS A 119 -5.32 -19.75 0.01
C HIS A 119 -3.80 -19.69 -0.18
N THR A 120 -3.30 -20.21 -1.30
CA THR A 120 -1.87 -20.23 -1.65
C THR A 120 -1.65 -19.43 -2.93
N PRO A 121 -1.47 -18.11 -2.83
CA PRO A 121 -1.15 -17.27 -3.98
C PRO A 121 0.19 -17.64 -4.60
N ILE A 122 0.30 -17.33 -5.89
CA ILE A 122 1.50 -17.47 -6.69
C ILE A 122 2.16 -16.10 -6.80
N SER A 123 3.47 -16.09 -6.67
CA SER A 123 4.32 -14.90 -6.84
C SER A 123 5.19 -15.07 -8.08
N VAL A 124 5.45 -13.97 -8.79
CA VAL A 124 6.21 -13.96 -10.05
C VAL A 124 7.29 -12.89 -9.99
N MET A 125 8.48 -13.25 -10.48
CA MET A 125 9.59 -12.33 -10.73
C MET A 125 9.83 -12.23 -12.23
N CYS A 126 9.75 -11.02 -12.78
CA CYS A 126 10.03 -10.75 -14.19
C CYS A 126 11.50 -10.34 -14.38
N LEU A 127 12.25 -11.11 -15.17
CA LEU A 127 13.67 -10.88 -15.46
C LEU A 127 13.86 -10.47 -16.92
N SER A 128 14.63 -9.41 -17.15
CA SER A 128 15.18 -9.05 -18.47
C SER A 128 16.14 -7.87 -18.36
N GLN A 129 16.82 -7.55 -19.46
CA GLN A 129 17.62 -6.34 -19.57
C GLN A 129 16.77 -5.06 -19.40
N SER A 130 17.39 -3.96 -19.00
CA SER A 130 16.70 -2.68 -18.91
C SER A 130 16.12 -2.27 -20.27
N GLY A 131 14.91 -1.72 -20.29
CA GLY A 131 14.24 -1.30 -21.54
C GLY A 131 13.41 -2.37 -22.25
N ALA A 132 13.54 -3.66 -21.90
CA ALA A 132 12.78 -4.76 -22.53
C ALA A 132 11.32 -4.90 -22.02
N GLY A 133 10.65 -3.79 -21.70
CA GLY A 133 9.20 -3.80 -21.46
C GLY A 133 8.65 -4.44 -20.17
N LYS A 134 9.49 -4.87 -19.19
CA LYS A 134 9.02 -5.52 -17.94
C LYS A 134 7.90 -4.78 -17.23
N SER A 135 8.17 -3.52 -16.88
CA SER A 135 7.22 -2.69 -16.17
C SER A 135 5.96 -2.48 -17.01
N TYR A 136 6.10 -2.39 -18.34
CA TYR A 136 4.96 -2.26 -19.24
C TYR A 136 4.03 -3.47 -19.17
N THR A 137 4.56 -4.69 -19.31
CA THR A 137 3.78 -5.93 -19.22
C THR A 137 3.10 -6.06 -17.86
N VAL A 138 3.83 -5.81 -16.75
CA VAL A 138 3.27 -5.84 -15.40
C VAL A 138 2.18 -4.77 -15.21
N HIS A 139 2.38 -3.56 -15.72
CA HIS A 139 1.38 -2.48 -15.60
C HIS A 139 0.11 -2.77 -16.40
N LYS A 140 0.24 -3.36 -17.59
CA LYS A 140 -0.92 -3.77 -18.39
C LYS A 140 -1.72 -4.87 -17.70
N CYS A 141 -1.06 -5.87 -17.14
CA CYS A 141 -1.73 -6.90 -16.34
C CYS A 141 -2.37 -6.30 -15.08
N ALA A 142 -1.67 -5.41 -14.37
CA ALA A 142 -2.18 -4.73 -13.18
C ALA A 142 -3.41 -3.86 -13.47
N ALA A 143 -3.50 -3.27 -14.67
CA ALA A 143 -4.68 -2.51 -15.09
C ALA A 143 -5.94 -3.37 -15.24
N CYS A 144 -5.80 -4.69 -15.41
CA CYS A 144 -6.91 -5.65 -15.46
C CYS A 144 -7.36 -6.10 -14.05
N ILE A 145 -6.61 -5.77 -13.00
CA ILE A 145 -6.92 -6.15 -11.62
C ILE A 145 -7.66 -4.98 -10.92
N PRO A 146 -8.61 -5.25 -10.01
CA PRO A 146 -9.23 -4.20 -9.21
C PRO A 146 -8.19 -3.41 -8.38
N LYS A 147 -8.36 -2.08 -8.25
CA LYS A 147 -7.40 -1.21 -7.55
C LYS A 147 -7.36 -1.45 -6.04
N GLU A 148 -8.42 -2.02 -5.50
CA GLU A 148 -8.54 -2.43 -4.10
C GLU A 148 -7.64 -3.63 -3.79
N TRP A 149 -7.45 -4.53 -4.76
CA TRP A 149 -6.58 -5.70 -4.62
C TRP A 149 -5.12 -5.35 -4.80
N GLN A 150 -4.78 -4.15 -5.26
CA GLN A 150 -3.40 -3.80 -5.58
C GLN A 150 -2.74 -2.94 -4.49
N ARG A 151 -1.47 -3.22 -4.21
CA ARG A 151 -0.53 -2.36 -3.50
C ARG A 151 0.72 -2.22 -4.37
N LYS A 152 0.82 -1.08 -5.06
CA LYS A 152 1.90 -0.78 -5.99
C LYS A 152 2.84 0.24 -5.37
N GLY A 153 4.15 -0.03 -5.38
CA GLY A 153 5.17 0.89 -4.86
C GLY A 153 6.51 0.75 -5.58
N THR A 154 7.30 1.82 -5.54
CA THR A 154 8.68 1.85 -6.05
C THR A 154 9.68 1.34 -5.02
N SER A 155 9.45 1.65 -3.74
CA SER A 155 10.19 1.13 -2.61
C SER A 155 9.31 1.08 -1.36
N PHE A 156 9.60 0.12 -0.48
CA PHE A 156 8.97 0.00 0.82
C PHE A 156 10.04 0.02 1.91
N THR A 157 9.74 0.64 3.04
CA THR A 157 10.56 0.51 4.24
C THR A 157 9.99 -0.60 5.10
N GLU A 158 10.82 -1.29 5.88
CA GLU A 158 10.34 -2.32 6.81
C GLU A 158 9.24 -1.77 7.73
N GLN A 159 9.41 -0.52 8.19
CA GLN A 159 8.43 0.13 9.06
C GLN A 159 7.10 0.43 8.37
N SER A 160 7.09 0.67 7.05
CA SER A 160 5.85 0.93 6.32
C SER A 160 4.86 -0.22 6.38
N PHE A 161 5.34 -1.47 6.48
CA PHE A 161 4.47 -2.64 6.61
C PHE A 161 3.65 -2.61 7.90
N TYR A 162 4.25 -2.17 9.00
CA TYR A 162 3.60 -2.09 10.31
C TYR A 162 2.73 -0.83 10.51
N HIS A 163 2.51 -0.07 9.44
CA HIS A 163 1.51 1.00 9.40
C HIS A 163 0.23 0.58 8.68
N PHE A 164 0.21 -0.59 8.03
CA PHE A 164 -1.01 -1.18 7.51
C PHE A 164 -1.87 -1.74 8.63
N LEU A 165 -3.18 -1.80 8.40
CA LEU A 165 -4.07 -2.56 9.29
C LEU A 165 -3.77 -4.06 9.16
N GLU A 166 -4.09 -4.82 10.21
CA GLU A 166 -3.74 -6.25 10.35
C GLU A 166 -4.06 -7.09 9.11
N ASP A 167 -5.28 -6.98 8.58
CA ASP A 167 -5.74 -7.71 7.40
C ASP A 167 -5.67 -6.90 6.09
N GLU A 168 -5.04 -5.72 6.08
CA GLU A 168 -5.08 -4.82 4.92
C GLU A 168 -4.33 -5.39 3.71
N LEU A 169 -3.30 -6.19 3.95
CA LEU A 169 -2.48 -6.81 2.90
C LEU A 169 -2.99 -8.20 2.50
N SER A 170 -3.76 -8.88 3.34
CA SER A 170 -4.32 -10.19 3.02
C SER A 170 -5.14 -10.16 1.73
N HIS A 171 -4.90 -11.15 0.87
CA HIS A 171 -5.55 -11.27 -0.44
C HIS A 171 -5.34 -10.06 -1.36
N THR A 172 -4.16 -9.44 -1.27
CA THR A 172 -3.74 -8.37 -2.18
C THR A 172 -2.54 -8.78 -3.05
N VAL A 173 -2.40 -8.08 -4.16
CA VAL A 173 -1.27 -8.13 -5.10
C VAL A 173 -0.30 -7.03 -4.73
N PHE A 174 0.90 -7.42 -4.31
CA PHE A 174 1.98 -6.51 -4.01
C PHE A 174 2.89 -6.37 -5.24
N ILE A 175 2.94 -5.18 -5.83
CA ILE A 175 3.64 -4.92 -7.08
C ILE A 175 4.84 -4.02 -6.82
N ILE A 176 6.04 -4.52 -7.11
CA ILE A 176 7.29 -3.78 -7.00
C ILE A 176 7.98 -3.72 -8.36
N GLU A 177 8.20 -2.50 -8.86
CA GLU A 177 8.75 -2.29 -10.20
C GLU A 177 10.23 -2.65 -10.31
N ASP A 178 10.99 -2.52 -9.23
CA ASP A 178 12.39 -2.94 -9.18
C ASP A 178 12.67 -3.62 -7.84
N THR A 179 13.21 -4.83 -7.88
CA THR A 179 13.74 -5.55 -6.71
C THR A 179 14.71 -4.75 -5.83
N THR A 180 15.34 -3.67 -6.32
CA THR A 180 16.06 -2.74 -5.43
C THR A 180 15.16 -2.10 -4.37
N GLY A 181 13.86 -1.96 -4.67
CA GLY A 181 12.82 -1.50 -3.75
C GLY A 181 12.41 -2.53 -2.69
N LEU A 182 12.89 -3.77 -2.78
CA LEU A 182 12.73 -4.79 -1.72
C LEU A 182 13.82 -4.72 -0.64
N LYS A 183 14.86 -3.92 -0.83
CA LYS A 183 15.98 -3.84 0.12
C LYS A 183 15.51 -3.45 1.51
N GLY A 184 15.70 -4.34 2.48
CA GLY A 184 15.29 -4.16 3.87
C GLY A 184 13.87 -4.60 4.16
N VAL A 185 13.15 -5.21 3.21
CA VAL A 185 11.79 -5.75 3.39
C VAL A 185 11.64 -7.18 2.88
N GLU A 186 12.75 -7.83 2.51
CA GLU A 186 12.78 -9.18 1.94
C GLU A 186 12.14 -10.21 2.87
N TYR A 187 12.47 -10.14 4.16
CA TYR A 187 11.93 -11.01 5.20
C TYR A 187 10.40 -10.86 5.31
N VAL A 188 9.92 -9.64 5.55
CA VAL A 188 8.48 -9.37 5.74
C VAL A 188 7.69 -9.83 4.51
N THR A 189 8.17 -9.50 3.32
CA THR A 189 7.50 -9.91 2.07
C THR A 189 7.43 -11.43 1.96
N ARG A 190 8.50 -12.14 2.33
CA ARG A 190 8.60 -13.61 2.26
C ARG A 190 7.61 -14.32 3.17
N GLU A 191 7.49 -13.87 4.42
CA GLU A 191 6.53 -14.46 5.38
C GLU A 191 5.09 -14.18 4.93
N LEU A 192 4.81 -12.98 4.42
CA LEU A 192 3.49 -12.67 3.86
C LEU A 192 3.17 -13.50 2.62
N MET A 193 4.17 -13.88 1.81
CA MET A 193 3.98 -14.77 0.65
C MET A 193 3.66 -16.21 1.06
N SER A 194 4.19 -16.72 2.19
CA SER A 194 3.84 -18.06 2.69
C SER A 194 2.45 -18.11 3.33
N GLY A 195 1.77 -16.96 3.46
CA GLY A 195 0.48 -16.86 4.14
C GLY A 195 0.59 -16.76 5.65
N GLU A 196 1.80 -16.48 6.14
CA GLU A 196 2.05 -16.27 7.56
C GLU A 196 1.74 -14.83 7.98
N GLU A 197 1.79 -14.59 9.29
CA GLU A 197 1.67 -13.27 9.89
C GLU A 197 3.04 -12.80 10.38
N VAL A 198 3.28 -11.49 10.26
CA VAL A 198 4.49 -10.85 10.78
C VAL A 198 4.10 -9.96 11.95
N VAL A 199 4.72 -10.21 13.10
CA VAL A 199 4.46 -9.46 14.34
C VAL A 199 5.69 -8.65 14.71
N LYS A 200 5.51 -7.34 14.96
CA LYS A 200 6.56 -6.46 15.47
C LYS A 200 6.10 -5.71 16.72
N PHE A 201 6.93 -5.76 17.75
CA PHE A 201 6.72 -5.05 18.99
C PHE A 201 7.24 -3.61 18.85
N MET A 202 6.34 -2.63 18.95
CA MET A 202 6.67 -1.21 18.79
C MET A 202 6.34 -0.42 20.07
N PRO A 203 7.15 0.60 20.41
CA PRO A 203 6.85 1.50 21.51
C PRO A 203 5.69 2.43 21.11
N GLU A 204 4.62 2.42 21.90
CA GLU A 204 3.50 3.32 21.79
C GLU A 204 3.39 4.16 23.06
N LYS A 205 3.25 5.47 22.89
CA LYS A 205 3.08 6.40 24.01
C LYS A 205 1.60 6.49 24.36
N ASP A 206 1.25 6.07 25.57
CA ASP A 206 -0.09 6.24 26.12
C ASP A 206 -0.41 7.74 26.20
N SER A 207 -1.49 8.14 25.51
CA SER A 207 -1.89 9.55 25.40
C SER A 207 -2.40 10.14 26.71
N ARG A 208 -2.88 9.30 27.65
CA ARG A 208 -3.43 9.71 28.95
C ARG A 208 -2.37 9.68 30.04
N SER A 209 -1.56 8.62 30.07
CA SER A 209 -0.58 8.41 31.15
C SER A 209 0.83 8.90 30.81
N GLY A 210 1.10 9.20 29.53
CA GLY A 210 2.42 9.60 29.03
C GLY A 210 3.49 8.50 29.09
N LYS A 211 3.14 7.28 29.52
CA LYS A 211 4.05 6.15 29.63
C LYS A 211 4.25 5.51 28.26
N ILE A 212 5.44 4.98 28.02
CA ILE A 212 5.74 4.23 26.80
C ILE A 212 5.48 2.75 27.11
N ASN A 213 4.51 2.17 26.42
CA ASN A 213 4.22 0.74 26.47
C ASN A 213 4.68 0.09 25.17
N THR A 214 5.06 -1.18 25.22
CA THR A 214 5.38 -1.94 24.01
C THR A 214 4.13 -2.70 23.56
N VAL A 215 3.66 -2.43 22.35
CA VAL A 215 2.47 -3.05 21.76
C VAL A 215 2.85 -3.93 20.57
N PRO A 216 2.25 -5.12 20.41
CA PRO A 216 2.43 -5.93 19.21
C PRO A 216 1.61 -5.34 18.06
N ILE A 217 2.26 -5.12 16.92
CA ILE A 217 1.60 -4.78 15.66
C ILE A 217 1.76 -5.98 14.71
N THR A 218 0.63 -6.51 14.27
CA THR A 218 0.56 -7.70 13.41
C THR A 218 0.13 -7.29 12.00
N VAL A 219 0.74 -7.91 11.00
CA VAL A 219 0.37 -7.78 9.58
C VAL A 219 0.23 -9.17 9.00
N LYS A 220 -0.87 -9.44 8.29
CA LYS A 220 -1.19 -10.79 7.79
C LYS A 220 -1.07 -10.90 6.27
N GLY A 221 -0.63 -12.08 5.85
CA GLY A 221 -0.77 -12.56 4.48
C GLY A 221 -2.11 -13.28 4.25
N PRO A 222 -2.26 -14.04 3.15
CA PRO A 222 -1.26 -14.22 2.10
C PRO A 222 -1.28 -13.06 1.10
N ILE A 223 -0.13 -12.77 0.48
CA ILE A 223 0.00 -11.83 -0.64
C ILE A 223 0.45 -12.56 -1.91
N SER A 224 -0.01 -12.09 -3.08
CA SER A 224 0.67 -12.40 -4.35
C SER A 224 1.70 -11.32 -4.62
N PHE A 225 2.96 -11.70 -4.81
CA PHE A 225 4.04 -10.77 -5.09
C PHE A 225 4.41 -10.75 -6.56
N ILE A 226 4.43 -9.56 -7.18
CA ILE A 226 4.87 -9.35 -8.56
C ILE A 226 6.06 -8.38 -8.54
N GLY A 227 7.24 -8.89 -8.85
CA GLY A 227 8.48 -8.14 -8.92
C GLY A 227 9.03 -8.04 -10.33
N THR A 228 9.83 -7.00 -10.60
CA THR A 228 10.72 -7.02 -11.78
C THR A 228 12.15 -6.77 -11.38
N THR A 229 13.09 -7.39 -12.10
CA THR A 229 14.52 -7.22 -11.86
C THR A 229 15.31 -7.20 -13.16
N THR A 230 16.44 -6.51 -13.11
CA THR A 230 17.47 -6.52 -14.16
C THR A 230 18.64 -7.44 -13.82
N LYS A 231 18.65 -8.04 -12.62
CA LYS A 231 19.77 -8.84 -12.11
C LYS A 231 19.37 -10.31 -12.10
N ASP A 232 20.12 -11.10 -12.86
CA ASP A 232 19.90 -12.53 -13.06
C ASP A 232 20.32 -13.40 -11.84
N LYS A 233 20.97 -12.82 -10.82
CA LYS A 233 21.65 -13.61 -9.76
C LYS A 233 21.59 -13.05 -8.32
N GLN A 234 20.60 -12.22 -7.96
CA GLN A 234 20.57 -11.60 -6.62
C GLN A 234 19.47 -12.08 -5.66
N TYR A 235 18.75 -13.17 -5.96
CA TYR A 235 17.66 -13.64 -5.10
C TYR A 235 17.67 -15.15 -4.82
N GLU A 236 18.84 -15.73 -4.53
CA GLU A 236 19.00 -17.16 -4.22
C GLU A 236 18.06 -17.67 -3.11
N ASP A 237 17.66 -16.82 -2.15
CA ASP A 237 16.76 -17.21 -1.05
C ASP A 237 15.24 -17.19 -1.41
N ASN A 238 14.86 -16.52 -2.51
CA ASN A 238 13.45 -16.39 -2.93
C ASN A 238 13.11 -17.14 -4.23
N SER A 239 14.10 -17.65 -4.99
CA SER A 239 13.85 -18.44 -6.19
C SER A 239 12.96 -19.67 -5.94
N ASN A 240 12.90 -20.18 -4.70
CA ASN A 240 12.00 -21.27 -4.31
C ASN A 240 10.56 -20.84 -3.97
N ARG A 241 10.27 -19.53 -3.95
CA ARG A 241 8.95 -18.96 -3.56
C ARG A 241 8.30 -18.13 -4.67
N MET A 242 8.98 -17.91 -5.78
CA MET A 242 8.50 -17.13 -6.91
C MET A 242 8.78 -17.89 -8.21
N ILE A 243 7.85 -17.77 -9.16
CA ILE A 243 8.10 -18.22 -10.53
C ILE A 243 8.92 -17.14 -11.23
N GLU A 244 10.09 -17.53 -11.73
CA GLU A 244 10.94 -16.66 -12.53
C GLU A 244 10.54 -16.74 -14.00
N ILE A 245 10.21 -15.59 -14.59
CA ILE A 245 9.87 -15.49 -16.01
C ILE A 245 10.82 -14.53 -16.72
N TYR A 246 11.25 -14.91 -17.91
CA TYR A 246 12.18 -14.13 -18.72
C TYR A 246 11.42 -13.47 -19.87
N LEU A 247 11.53 -12.15 -19.99
CA LEU A 247 10.98 -11.42 -21.12
C LEU A 247 11.93 -11.49 -22.32
N ASP A 248 11.34 -11.49 -23.50
CA ASP A 248 12.05 -11.49 -24.78
C ASP A 248 12.67 -10.10 -25.01
N GLY A 249 14.00 -10.07 -25.03
CA GLY A 249 14.80 -8.89 -25.37
C GLY A 249 15.44 -8.98 -26.75
N SER A 250 14.90 -9.81 -27.65
CA SER A 250 15.45 -10.00 -28.99
C SER A 250 15.17 -8.82 -29.92
N ALA A 251 16.03 -8.62 -30.92
CA ALA A 251 15.82 -7.61 -31.96
C ALA A 251 14.53 -7.85 -32.77
N GLN A 252 14.09 -9.11 -32.87
CA GLN A 252 12.82 -9.47 -33.50
C GLN A 252 11.63 -8.93 -32.71
N GLN A 253 11.70 -9.04 -31.38
CA GLN A 253 10.68 -8.49 -30.48
C GLN A 253 10.64 -6.96 -30.56
N ASP A 254 11.80 -6.29 -30.57
CA ASP A 254 11.88 -4.83 -30.77
C ASP A 254 11.25 -4.39 -32.10
N ALA A 255 11.51 -5.13 -33.19
CA ALA A 255 10.89 -4.85 -34.49
C ALA A 255 9.37 -5.02 -34.46
N GLY A 256 8.86 -6.06 -33.77
CA GLY A 256 7.43 -6.28 -33.58
C GLY A 256 6.76 -5.15 -32.81
N ILE A 257 7.40 -4.65 -31.75
CA ILE A 257 6.92 -3.49 -30.98
C ILE A 257 6.90 -2.23 -31.87
N ALA A 258 7.97 -1.99 -32.64
CA ALA A 258 8.07 -0.83 -33.52
C ALA A 258 7.02 -0.85 -34.64
N GLU A 259 6.66 -2.03 -35.16
CA GLU A 259 5.57 -2.16 -36.14
C GLU A 259 4.20 -1.86 -35.50
N TYR A 260 3.96 -2.37 -34.30
CA TYR A 260 2.71 -2.12 -33.58
C TYR A 260 2.49 -0.62 -33.30
N GLN A 261 3.53 0.11 -32.90
CA GLN A 261 3.45 1.55 -32.61
C GLN A 261 3.21 2.44 -33.84
N LYS A 262 3.38 1.91 -35.06
CA LYS A 262 3.11 2.64 -36.32
C LYS A 262 1.66 2.55 -36.77
N LYS A 263 0.86 1.65 -36.18
CA LYS A 263 -0.56 1.47 -36.46
C LYS A 263 -1.40 2.41 -35.60
#